data_AF-D6AJ41-F1
#
_entry.id   AF-D6AJ41-F1
#
_cell.length_a   1.000
_cell.length_b   1.000
_cell.length_c   1.000
_cell.angle_alpha   90.00
_cell.angle_beta   90.00
_cell.angle_gamma   90.00
#
_symmetry.space_group_name_H-M   'P 1'
#
loop_
_entity.id
_entity.type
_entity.pdbx_description
1 polymer ?
#
loop_
_entity_poly.entity_id
_entity_poly.type
_entity_poly.pdbx_seq_one_letter_code
_entity_poly.pdbx_strand_id
1 'polypeptide(L)'
;MVPFTPDDLPDCAGRLFDFYEKHPEVLRLATWHRRERGTAVERDPAVAGPARGDKLASLEAVRKERGGTPGFPPATLLILVLAIASAWGPTNAASMPATTSPGSNPAHCRNAIMEAVRRLL
;
A
#
# COMPACT_ATOMS: atom_id res chain seq x y z
N MET A 1 3.62 -12.05 6.31
CA MET A 1 2.86 -11.68 5.10
C MET A 1 1.46 -11.27 5.52
N VAL A 2 0.94 -10.14 5.02
CA VAL A 2 -0.43 -9.66 5.33
C VAL A 2 -1.39 -10.22 4.28
N PRO A 3 -2.48 -10.90 4.68
CA PRO A 3 -3.55 -11.31 3.76
C PRO A 3 -4.18 -10.09 3.08
N PHE A 4 -4.32 -10.17 1.76
CA PHE A 4 -4.98 -9.11 0.98
C PHE A 4 -6.49 -9.32 1.06
N THR A 5 -7.20 -8.34 1.61
CA THR A 5 -8.67 -8.37 1.74
C THR A 5 -9.25 -7.30 0.83
N PRO A 6 -9.74 -7.66 -0.38
CA PRO A 6 -10.25 -6.68 -1.35
C PRO A 6 -11.57 -6.03 -0.88
N ASP A 7 -12.34 -6.70 -0.03
CA ASP A 7 -13.62 -6.20 0.51
C ASP A 7 -13.45 -5.07 1.54
N ASP A 8 -12.29 -5.04 2.22
CA ASP A 8 -11.96 -4.06 3.24
C ASP A 8 -10.51 -3.56 3.03
N LEU A 9 -10.37 -2.72 2.01
CA LEU A 9 -9.10 -2.07 1.69
C LEU A 9 -8.60 -1.14 2.81
N PRO A 10 -9.45 -0.39 3.53
CA PRO A 10 -9.01 0.37 4.69
C PRO A 10 -8.29 -0.50 5.73
N ASP A 11 -8.91 -1.59 6.21
CA ASP A 11 -8.24 -2.44 7.20
C ASP A 11 -7.04 -3.18 6.61
N CYS A 12 -7.11 -3.61 5.34
CA CYS A 12 -5.95 -4.18 4.66
C CYS A 12 -4.75 -3.20 4.67
N ALA A 13 -4.99 -1.91 4.44
CA ALA A 13 -3.95 -0.87 4.48
C ALA A 13 -3.41 -0.66 5.90
N GLY A 14 -4.28 -0.66 6.91
CA GLY A 14 -3.88 -0.59 8.32
C GLY A 14 -2.99 -1.76 8.73
N ARG A 15 -3.35 -2.99 8.36
CA ARG A 15 -2.51 -4.18 8.64
C ARG A 15 -1.19 -4.17 7.87
N LEU A 16 -1.16 -3.62 6.66
CA LEU A 16 0.07 -3.42 5.89
C LEU A 16 1.00 -2.41 6.59
N PHE A 17 0.45 -1.32 7.10
CA PHE A 17 1.19 -0.37 7.93
C PHE A 17 1.77 -1.05 9.18
N ASP A 18 0.95 -1.78 9.94
CA ASP A 18 1.39 -2.51 11.13
C ASP A 18 2.51 -3.52 10.80
N PHE A 19 2.47 -4.10 9.61
CA PHE A 19 3.50 -5.00 9.11
C PHE A 19 4.80 -4.26 8.75
N TYR A 20 4.73 -3.11 8.09
CA TYR A 20 5.92 -2.32 7.77
C TYR A 20 6.60 -1.73 9.00
N GLU A 21 5.82 -1.35 10.03
CA GLU A 21 6.36 -0.93 11.32
C GLU A 21 7.17 -2.04 12.00
N LYS A 22 6.67 -3.29 11.93
CA LYS A 22 7.36 -4.46 12.50
C LYS A 22 8.54 -4.94 11.64
N HIS A 23 8.54 -4.62 10.34
CA HIS A 23 9.48 -5.13 9.35
C HIS A 23 10.02 -4.03 8.42
N PRO A 24 10.74 -3.02 8.96
CA PRO A 24 11.25 -1.89 8.18
C PRO A 24 12.21 -2.32 7.05
N GLU A 25 12.87 -3.47 7.20
CA GLU A 25 13.73 -4.08 6.19
C GLU A 25 13.02 -4.34 4.87
N VAL A 26 11.70 -4.58 4.89
CA VAL A 26 10.91 -4.86 3.67
C VAL A 26 10.89 -3.66 2.73
N LEU A 27 10.58 -2.47 3.26
CA LEU A 27 10.55 -1.23 2.47
C LEU A 27 11.96 -0.81 2.03
N ARG A 28 12.95 -1.07 2.88
CA ARG A 28 14.35 -0.83 2.55
C ARG A 28 14.78 -1.71 1.37
N LEU A 29 14.63 -3.02 1.47
CA LEU A 29 15.01 -3.97 0.42
C LEU A 29 14.27 -3.70 -0.89
N ALA A 30 12.96 -3.42 -0.83
CA ALA A 30 12.20 -3.04 -2.02
C ALA A 30 12.75 -1.76 -2.69
N THR A 31 13.21 -0.80 -1.90
CA THR A 31 13.83 0.43 -2.41
C THR A 31 15.19 0.15 -3.06
N TRP A 32 16.05 -0.65 -2.43
CA TRP A 32 17.35 -1.05 -2.98
C TRP A 32 17.20 -1.82 -4.29
N HIS A 33 16.32 -2.81 -4.27
CA HIS A 33 15.99 -3.63 -5.43
C HIS A 33 15.52 -2.78 -6.63
N ARG A 34 14.66 -1.77 -6.39
CA ARG A 34 14.25 -0.82 -7.43
C ARG A 34 15.42 0.00 -7.97
N ARG A 35 16.35 0.42 -7.11
CA ARG A 35 17.54 1.19 -7.51
C ARG A 35 18.51 0.35 -8.35
N GLU A 36 18.73 -0.91 -7.98
CA GLU A 36 19.62 -1.82 -8.72
C GLU A 36 19.09 -2.17 -10.10
N ARG A 37 17.76 -2.35 -10.23
CA ARG A 37 17.14 -2.73 -11.51
C ARG A 37 16.78 -1.55 -12.41
N GLY A 38 16.66 -0.34 -11.89
CA GLY A 38 16.18 0.82 -12.66
C GLY A 38 14.83 0.54 -13.34
N THR A 39 14.73 0.79 -14.65
CA THR A 39 13.51 0.54 -15.44
C THR A 39 13.23 -0.96 -15.67
N ALA A 40 14.19 -1.85 -15.43
CA ALA A 40 13.97 -3.30 -15.58
C ALA A 40 13.08 -3.87 -14.46
N VAL A 41 12.83 -3.12 -13.38
CA VAL A 41 11.94 -3.52 -12.28
C VAL A 41 10.50 -3.78 -12.74
N GLU A 42 10.05 -3.13 -13.83
CA GLU A 42 8.70 -3.30 -14.37
C GLU A 42 8.50 -4.68 -15.00
N ARG A 43 9.59 -5.33 -15.43
CA ARG A 43 9.59 -6.69 -16.00
C ARG A 43 9.92 -7.76 -14.96
N ASP A 44 10.11 -7.36 -13.71
CA ASP A 44 10.47 -8.27 -12.64
C ASP A 44 9.30 -9.21 -12.29
N PRO A 45 9.49 -10.53 -12.27
CA PRO A 45 8.47 -11.47 -11.81
C PRO A 45 7.96 -11.21 -10.40
N ALA A 46 8.73 -10.56 -9.52
CA ALA A 46 8.25 -10.17 -8.19
C ALA A 46 7.24 -9.01 -8.23
N VAL A 47 7.29 -8.17 -9.28
CA VAL A 47 6.40 -7.02 -9.48
C VAL A 47 5.27 -7.39 -10.42
N ALA A 48 5.56 -8.10 -11.52
CA ALA A 48 4.65 -8.56 -12.55
C ALA A 48 4.11 -9.99 -12.31
N GLY A 49 4.41 -10.59 -11.16
CA GLY A 49 4.08 -11.98 -10.86
C GLY A 49 2.59 -12.24 -10.57
N PRO A 50 2.21 -13.52 -10.51
CA PRO A 50 0.83 -13.96 -10.35
C PRO A 50 0.16 -13.37 -9.11
N ALA A 51 0.90 -13.24 -7.99
CA ALA A 51 0.38 -12.64 -6.77
C ALA A 51 -0.10 -11.18 -6.92
N ARG A 52 0.39 -10.42 -7.90
CA ARG A 52 -0.17 -9.09 -8.22
C ARG A 52 -1.40 -9.23 -9.11
N GLY A 53 -1.36 -10.12 -10.10
CA GLY A 53 -2.51 -10.45 -10.94
C GLY A 53 -3.73 -10.87 -10.13
N ASP A 54 -3.55 -11.77 -9.15
CA ASP A 54 -4.62 -12.28 -8.28
C ASP A 54 -5.26 -11.15 -7.46
N LYS A 55 -4.45 -10.20 -6.94
CA LYS A 55 -4.96 -9.03 -6.21
C LYS A 55 -5.78 -8.11 -7.11
N LEU A 56 -5.33 -7.88 -8.34
CA LEU A 56 -6.05 -7.06 -9.31
C LEU A 56 -7.36 -7.72 -9.74
N ALA A 57 -7.35 -9.03 -10.00
CA ALA A 57 -8.56 -9.78 -10.33
C ALA A 57 -9.57 -9.75 -9.18
N SER A 58 -9.10 -9.89 -7.94
CA SER A 58 -9.95 -9.82 -6.75
C SER A 58 -10.55 -8.42 -6.55
N LEU A 59 -9.78 -7.36 -6.79
CA LEU A 59 -10.29 -5.98 -6.76
C LEU A 59 -11.37 -5.73 -7.83
N GLU A 60 -11.16 -6.23 -9.04
CA GLU A 60 -12.11 -6.09 -10.14
C GLU A 60 -13.42 -6.85 -9.85
N ALA A 61 -13.35 -8.02 -9.21
CA ALA A 61 -14.51 -8.77 -8.78
C ALA A 61 -15.36 -7.97 -7.76
N VAL A 62 -14.74 -7.48 -6.68
CA VAL A 62 -15.41 -6.67 -5.66
C VAL A 62 -16.02 -5.39 -6.27
N ARG A 63 -15.31 -4.75 -7.21
CA ARG A 63 -15.83 -3.57 -7.92
C ARG A 63 -17.11 -3.89 -8.70
N LYS A 64 -17.14 -5.01 -9.43
CA LYS A 64 -18.31 -5.42 -10.22
C LYS A 64 -19.51 -5.73 -9.30
N GLU A 65 -19.27 -6.41 -8.19
CA GLU A 65 -20.31 -6.71 -7.19
C GLU A 65 -20.93 -5.44 -6.58
N ARG A 66 -20.12 -4.39 -6.38
CA ARG A 66 -20.57 -3.09 -5.86
C ARG A 66 -21.20 -2.17 -6.91
N GLY A 67 -21.61 -2.71 -8.06
CA GLY A 67 -22.29 -1.95 -9.10
C GLY A 67 -21.37 -1.07 -9.94
N GLY A 68 -20.06 -1.36 -9.96
CA GLY A 68 -19.11 -0.68 -10.85
C GLY A 68 -18.74 0.73 -10.41
N THR A 69 -18.60 0.96 -9.09
CA THR A 69 -18.34 2.26 -8.45
C THR A 69 -17.46 3.21 -9.29
N PRO A 70 -17.85 4.50 -9.45
CA PRO A 70 -16.96 5.50 -10.02
C PRO A 70 -15.75 5.67 -9.10
N GLY A 71 -14.55 5.58 -9.64
CA GLY A 71 -13.32 5.60 -8.86
C GLY A 71 -12.10 5.17 -9.67
N PHE A 72 -10.97 4.99 -8.98
CA PHE A 72 -9.72 4.60 -9.62
C PHE A 72 -9.80 3.19 -10.24
N PRO A 73 -9.14 2.95 -11.39
CA PRO A 73 -8.93 1.59 -11.91
C PRO A 73 -8.24 0.70 -10.86
N PRO A 74 -8.47 -0.63 -10.84
CA PRO A 74 -7.92 -1.53 -9.82
C PRO A 74 -6.39 -1.42 -9.63
N ALA A 75 -5.66 -1.26 -10.74
CA ALA A 75 -4.21 -1.09 -10.70
C ALA A 75 -3.80 0.20 -9.99
N THR A 76 -4.45 1.32 -10.32
CA THR A 76 -4.23 2.62 -9.68
C THR A 76 -4.61 2.56 -8.22
N LEU A 77 -5.75 1.96 -7.88
CA LEU A 77 -6.20 1.79 -6.50
C LEU A 77 -5.19 0.98 -5.68
N LEU A 78 -4.70 -0.15 -6.21
CA LEU A 78 -3.69 -0.96 -5.53
C LEU A 78 -2.38 -0.19 -5.32
N ILE A 79 -1.95 0.61 -6.29
CA ILE A 79 -0.76 1.46 -6.14
C ILE A 79 -0.97 2.48 -5.02
N LEU A 80 -2.11 3.18 -5.01
CA LEU A 80 -2.42 4.19 -3.99
C LEU A 80 -2.50 3.58 -2.60
N VAL A 81 -3.20 2.44 -2.43
CA VAL A 81 -3.31 1.74 -1.15
C VAL A 81 -1.93 1.32 -0.62
N LEU A 82 -1.07 0.74 -1.47
CA LEU A 82 0.28 0.34 -1.07
C LEU A 82 1.15 1.56 -0.70
N ALA A 83 1.05 2.65 -1.47
CA ALA A 83 1.78 3.88 -1.20
C ALA A 83 1.36 4.51 0.14
N ILE A 84 0.05 4.64 0.38
CA ILE A 84 -0.50 5.20 1.63
C ILE A 84 -0.12 4.32 2.84
N ALA A 85 -0.23 3.00 2.72
CA ALA A 85 0.19 2.08 3.79
C ALA A 85 1.69 2.20 4.13
N SER A 86 2.52 2.60 3.17
CA SER A 86 3.97 2.80 3.36
C SER A 86 4.36 4.23 3.79
N ALA A 87 3.40 5.13 3.99
CA ALA A 87 3.66 6.56 4.12
C ALA A 87 4.51 6.96 5.34
N TRP A 88 4.52 6.18 6.41
CA TRP A 88 5.38 6.41 7.57
C TRP A 88 6.68 5.57 7.55
N GLY A 89 6.93 4.84 6.47
CA GLY A 89 8.11 4.01 6.33
C GLY A 89 9.42 4.79 6.23
N PRO A 90 10.57 4.13 6.53
CA PRO A 90 11.87 4.79 6.63
C PRO A 90 12.42 5.33 5.30
N THR A 91 11.80 4.98 4.18
CA THR A 91 12.22 5.38 2.82
C THR A 91 11.34 6.47 2.22
N ASN A 92 10.34 6.99 2.95
CA ASN A 92 9.50 8.06 2.44
C ASN A 92 10.25 9.40 2.44
N ALA A 93 10.38 9.99 1.25
CA ALA A 93 11.04 11.30 1.07
C ALA A 93 10.21 12.47 1.65
N ALA A 94 8.90 12.29 1.85
CA ALA A 94 8.01 13.27 2.45
C ALA A 94 7.94 13.16 4.00
N SER A 95 8.78 12.32 4.61
CA SER A 95 8.84 12.19 6.07
C SER A 95 9.23 13.52 6.72
N MET A 96 8.45 13.92 7.72
CA MET A 96 8.67 15.15 8.47
C MET A 96 9.44 14.87 9.78
N PRO A 97 10.23 15.83 10.28
CA PRO A 97 10.88 15.70 11.59
C PRO A 97 9.86 15.46 12.71
N ALA A 98 10.23 14.63 13.69
CA ALA A 98 9.37 14.30 14.84
C ALA A 98 8.95 15.55 15.65
N THR A 99 9.71 16.64 15.60
CA THR A 99 9.39 17.93 16.25
C THR A 99 8.22 18.67 15.59
N THR A 100 7.87 18.32 14.35
CA THR A 100 6.84 18.99 13.54
C THR A 100 5.65 18.08 13.27
N SER A 101 5.75 16.79 13.60
CA SER A 101 4.71 15.81 13.36
C SER A 101 4.12 15.31 14.67
N PRO A 102 2.80 15.41 14.91
CA PRO A 102 2.14 14.64 15.96
C PRO A 102 2.23 13.11 15.73
N GLY A 103 2.84 12.67 14.61
CA GLY A 103 3.00 11.31 14.13
C GLY A 103 3.94 10.38 14.91
N SER A 104 4.21 10.65 16.18
CA SER A 104 4.90 9.68 17.06
C SER A 104 3.97 8.59 17.59
N ASN A 105 2.65 8.68 17.33
CA ASN A 105 1.67 7.67 17.75
C ASN A 105 1.29 6.74 16.57
N PRO A 106 1.70 5.46 16.58
CA PRO A 106 1.35 4.49 15.54
C PRO A 106 -0.15 4.34 15.33
N ALA A 107 -0.97 4.44 16.39
CA ALA A 107 -2.42 4.34 16.28
C ALA A 107 -3.03 5.51 15.50
N HIS A 108 -2.49 6.72 15.67
CA HIS A 108 -2.92 7.88 14.89
C HIS A 108 -2.58 7.71 13.40
N CYS A 109 -1.37 7.24 13.11
CA CYS A 109 -0.93 6.97 11.73
C CYS A 109 -1.79 5.89 11.07
N ARG A 110 -2.04 4.77 11.78
CA ARG A 110 -2.93 3.69 11.32
C ARG A 110 -4.33 4.22 10.99
N ASN A 111 -4.92 5.01 11.89
CA ASN A 111 -6.25 5.59 11.66
C ASN A 111 -6.27 6.56 10.46
N ALA A 112 -5.24 7.39 10.30
CA ALA A 112 -5.12 8.30 9.16
C ALA A 112 -5.01 7.53 7.82
N ILE A 113 -4.24 6.43 7.79
CA ILE A 113 -4.11 5.54 6.64
C ILE A 113 -5.46 4.92 6.25
N MET A 114 -6.16 4.33 7.23
CA MET A 114 -7.47 3.72 7.00
C MET A 114 -8.49 4.74 6.48
N GLU A 115 -8.53 5.92 7.09
CA GLU A 115 -9.43 7.01 6.69
C GLU A 115 -9.10 7.53 5.28
N ALA A 116 -7.82 7.70 4.94
CA ALA A 116 -7.42 8.10 3.60
C ALA A 116 -7.85 7.08 2.55
N VAL A 117 -7.63 5.78 2.80
CA VAL A 117 -8.05 4.71 1.88
C VAL A 117 -9.57 4.65 1.76
N ARG A 118 -10.30 4.82 2.86
CA ARG A 118 -11.78 4.87 2.85
C ARG A 118 -12.32 5.98 1.94
N ARG A 119 -11.63 7.11 1.83
CA ARG A 119 -12.02 8.24 0.95
C ARG A 119 -11.68 8.02 -0.52
N LEU A 120 -10.89 7.00 -0.87
CA LEU A 120 -10.57 6.66 -2.26
C LEU A 120 -11.60 5.72 -2.91
N LEU A 121 -12.47 5.11 -2.10
CA LEU A 121 -13.50 4.16 -2.50
C LEU A 121 -14.83 4.86 -2.75
#